data_AF-A0A7X9G6E5-F1
#
_entry.id   AF-A0A7X9G6E5-F1
#
_cell.length_a   1.000
_cell.length_b   1.000
_cell.length_c   1.000
_cell.angle_alpha   90.00
_cell.angle_beta   90.00
_cell.angle_gamma   90.00
#
_symmetry.space_group_name_H-M   'P 1'
#
loop_
_entity.id
_entity.type
_entity.pdbx_description
1 polymer ?
#
loop_
_entity_poly.entity_id
_entity_poly.type
_entity_poly.pdbx_seq_one_letter_code
_entity_poly.pdbx_strand_id
1 'polypeptide(L)'
;MSTPKLTTLAEHRQYLHEIVKLKLFFLHRWLQQHPNENFRDVLRNRVDIYRKTDCNKGWLNPKDIDWEAEDWLLLERKAEDIYTSCRDDCEKFETLAFEVFKDSLDARCERDFHDNSAREGYQCGCLRYNLELSKNNALPTLTFHIANFLSPESFFDYPGYVRDSFNRLLDAAEKQFQAEYIGTTTWLNSLPKWLELFPDEWVNNLGEEITGVAWNYGFWGQFITARKTFNFKYGEILRKSGKLPYYPRTSYCSIKNMRLKIKNL
;
A
#
# COMPACT_ATOMS: atom_id res chain seq x y z
N MET A 1 -4.69 -10.50 28.18
CA MET A 1 -5.95 -9.87 27.76
C MET A 1 -5.79 -9.41 26.32
N SER A 2 -6.70 -9.80 25.43
CA SER A 2 -6.70 -9.35 24.03
C SER A 2 -6.93 -7.84 23.97
N THR A 3 -6.05 -7.08 23.31
CA THR A 3 -6.25 -5.64 23.08
C THR A 3 -7.52 -5.43 22.24
N PRO A 4 -8.44 -4.52 22.62
CA PRO A 4 -9.63 -4.25 21.82
C PRO A 4 -9.26 -3.87 20.38
N LYS A 5 -9.95 -4.44 19.39
CA LYS A 5 -9.78 -4.05 17.98
C LYS A 5 -10.32 -2.62 17.80
N LEU A 6 -9.62 -1.81 17.03
CA LEU A 6 -9.92 -0.39 16.79
C LEU A 6 -11.16 -0.14 15.92
N THR A 7 -11.52 -1.16 15.16
CA THR A 7 -12.69 -1.21 14.28
C THR A 7 -13.55 -2.39 14.65
N THR A 8 -14.82 -2.30 14.29
CA THR A 8 -15.75 -3.42 14.29
C THR A 8 -15.58 -4.26 13.03
N LEU A 9 -16.08 -5.50 13.06
CA LEU A 9 -16.14 -6.36 11.87
C LEU A 9 -16.96 -5.71 10.73
N ALA A 10 -18.03 -4.98 11.08
CA ALA A 10 -18.86 -4.26 10.11
C ALA A 10 -18.09 -3.12 9.41
N GLU A 11 -17.32 -2.32 10.17
CA GLU A 11 -16.45 -1.28 9.60
C GLU A 11 -15.35 -1.89 8.71
N HIS A 12 -14.82 -3.07 9.09
CA HIS A 12 -13.84 -3.77 8.26
C HIS A 12 -14.45 -4.28 6.95
N ARG A 13 -15.65 -4.87 7.00
CA ARG A 13 -16.40 -5.27 5.80
C ARG A 13 -16.66 -4.07 4.88
N GLN A 14 -17.12 -2.96 5.45
CA GLN A 14 -17.32 -1.72 4.70
C GLN A 14 -16.03 -1.26 4.02
N TYR A 15 -14.89 -1.30 4.74
CA TYR A 15 -13.60 -0.99 4.14
C TYR A 15 -13.29 -1.89 2.93
N LEU A 16 -13.45 -3.21 3.05
CA LEU A 16 -13.21 -4.15 1.95
C LEU A 16 -14.10 -3.85 0.74
N HIS A 17 -15.38 -3.56 0.98
CA HIS A 17 -16.32 -3.24 -0.09
C HIS A 17 -15.93 -1.93 -0.81
N GLU A 18 -15.72 -0.86 -0.05
CA GLU A 18 -15.43 0.46 -0.63
C GLU A 18 -14.08 0.50 -1.35
N ILE A 19 -13.04 -0.16 -0.82
CA ILE A 19 -11.73 -0.20 -1.48
C ILE A 19 -11.77 -1.02 -2.78
N VAL A 20 -12.56 -2.09 -2.84
CA VAL A 20 -12.70 -2.91 -4.06
C VAL A 20 -13.49 -2.16 -5.13
N LYS A 21 -14.61 -1.52 -4.76
CA LYS A 21 -15.36 -0.62 -5.66
C LYS A 21 -14.46 0.47 -6.27
N LEU A 22 -13.68 1.15 -5.43
CA LEU A 22 -12.74 2.18 -5.90
C LEU A 22 -11.67 1.62 -6.85
N LYS A 23 -11.19 0.40 -6.60
CA LYS A 23 -10.22 -0.28 -7.46
C LYS A 23 -10.82 -0.68 -8.81
N LEU A 24 -12.07 -1.14 -8.84
CA LEU A 24 -12.79 -1.44 -10.08
C LEU A 24 -13.02 -0.17 -10.90
N PHE A 25 -13.47 0.92 -10.26
CA PHE A 25 -13.55 2.23 -10.89
C PHE A 25 -12.22 2.65 -11.53
N PHE A 26 -11.13 2.55 -10.76
CA PHE A 26 -9.79 2.89 -11.24
C PHE A 26 -9.36 2.01 -12.40
N LEU A 27 -9.55 0.69 -12.31
CA LEU A 27 -9.21 -0.28 -13.35
C LEU A 27 -9.90 0.06 -14.67
N HIS A 28 -11.21 0.36 -14.64
CA HIS A 28 -11.97 0.73 -15.83
C HIS A 28 -11.36 1.96 -16.51
N ARG A 29 -11.15 3.04 -15.75
CA ARG A 29 -10.56 4.27 -16.29
C ARG A 29 -9.11 4.08 -16.74
N TRP A 30 -8.34 3.23 -16.06
CA TRP A 30 -6.97 2.90 -16.43
C TRP A 30 -6.91 2.28 -17.82
N LEU A 31 -7.75 1.27 -18.08
CA LEU A 31 -7.80 0.58 -19.38
C LEU A 31 -8.25 1.51 -20.52
N GLN A 32 -9.09 2.50 -20.24
CA GLN A 32 -9.46 3.53 -21.22
C GLN A 32 -8.28 4.42 -21.60
N GLN A 33 -7.36 4.68 -20.66
CA GLN A 33 -6.17 5.52 -20.87
C GLN A 33 -4.96 4.72 -21.37
N HIS A 34 -4.96 3.41 -21.17
CA HIS A 34 -3.85 2.51 -21.50
C HIS A 34 -4.36 1.32 -22.32
N PRO A 35 -4.80 1.55 -23.58
CA PRO A 35 -5.44 0.52 -24.41
C PRO A 35 -4.52 -0.66 -24.78
N ASN A 36 -3.21 -0.54 -24.52
CA ASN A 36 -2.23 -1.60 -24.75
C ASN A 36 -2.13 -2.58 -23.57
N GLU A 37 -2.68 -2.25 -22.40
CA GLU A 37 -2.79 -3.18 -21.28
C GLU A 37 -4.12 -3.94 -21.39
N ASN A 38 -4.11 -5.24 -21.08
CA ASN A 38 -5.34 -6.03 -21.03
C ASN A 38 -5.94 -6.06 -19.61
N PHE A 39 -7.20 -6.48 -19.53
CA PHE A 39 -7.97 -6.46 -18.28
C PHE A 39 -7.29 -7.26 -17.16
N ARG A 40 -6.83 -8.48 -17.47
CA ARG A 40 -6.20 -9.38 -16.49
C ARG A 40 -4.91 -8.80 -15.94
N ASP A 41 -4.06 -8.25 -16.79
CA ASP A 41 -2.81 -7.62 -16.36
C ASP A 41 -3.07 -6.44 -15.43
N VAL A 42 -4.07 -5.61 -15.74
CA VAL A 42 -4.44 -4.49 -14.87
C VAL A 42 -5.02 -4.98 -13.53
N LEU A 43 -5.90 -5.98 -13.56
CA LEU A 43 -6.49 -6.57 -12.37
C LEU A 43 -5.43 -7.18 -11.43
N ARG A 44 -4.44 -7.87 -11.99
CA ARG A 44 -3.38 -8.58 -11.25
C ARG A 44 -2.27 -7.64 -10.76
N ASN A 45 -1.93 -6.61 -11.53
CA ASN A 45 -0.71 -5.81 -11.27
C ASN A 45 -0.97 -4.39 -10.78
N ARG A 46 -2.10 -3.77 -11.14
CA ARG A 46 -2.38 -2.35 -10.82
C ARG A 46 -3.23 -2.19 -9.57
N VAL A 47 -4.13 -3.13 -9.32
CA VAL A 47 -5.06 -3.11 -8.18
C VAL A 47 -4.86 -4.32 -7.28
N ASP A 48 -5.25 -4.17 -6.02
CA ASP A 48 -5.10 -5.21 -5.00
C ASP A 48 -6.48 -5.77 -4.60
N ILE A 49 -7.08 -6.57 -5.47
CA ILE A 49 -8.36 -7.24 -5.23
C ILE A 49 -8.14 -8.67 -4.72
N TYR A 50 -7.24 -9.44 -5.35
CA TYR A 50 -6.95 -10.83 -4.98
C TYR A 50 -6.61 -11.03 -3.49
N ARG A 51 -5.79 -10.17 -2.86
CA ARG A 51 -5.44 -10.34 -1.44
C ARG A 51 -6.62 -10.09 -0.49
N LYS A 52 -7.77 -9.64 -1.00
CA LYS A 52 -9.01 -9.36 -0.25
C LYS A 52 -10.09 -10.41 -0.48
N THR A 53 -9.89 -11.31 -1.43
CA THR A 53 -10.79 -12.43 -1.72
C THR A 53 -10.36 -13.68 -0.95
N ASP A 54 -11.31 -14.56 -0.66
CA ASP A 54 -11.02 -15.87 -0.07
C ASP A 54 -10.26 -16.82 -1.01
N CYS A 55 -10.05 -16.46 -2.28
CA CYS A 55 -9.11 -17.12 -3.19
C CYS A 55 -7.68 -17.15 -2.61
N ASN A 56 -7.21 -16.04 -2.03
CA ASN A 56 -5.97 -16.08 -1.26
C ASN A 56 -6.22 -16.82 0.08
N LYS A 57 -5.79 -18.08 0.16
CA LYS A 57 -5.94 -18.93 1.35
C LYS A 57 -4.97 -18.58 2.48
N GLY A 58 -3.94 -17.78 2.21
CA GLY A 58 -2.93 -17.36 3.19
C GLY A 58 -3.26 -16.05 3.92
N TRP A 59 -2.24 -15.51 4.58
CA TRP A 59 -2.26 -14.21 5.24
C TRP A 59 -2.48 -13.05 4.25
N LEU A 60 -2.58 -11.83 4.77
CA LEU A 60 -2.69 -10.61 3.95
C LEU A 60 -1.60 -10.49 2.87
N ASN A 61 -0.39 -10.95 3.15
CA ASN A 61 0.72 -10.99 2.19
C ASN A 61 1.12 -12.46 1.94
N PRO A 62 0.50 -13.15 0.97
CA PRO A 62 0.88 -14.50 0.64
C PRO A 62 2.31 -14.53 0.08
N LYS A 63 3.06 -15.59 0.38
CA LYS A 63 4.42 -15.80 -0.14
C LYS A 63 4.40 -16.01 -1.66
N ASP A 64 3.44 -16.81 -2.11
CA ASP A 64 3.24 -17.19 -3.51
C ASP A 64 1.77 -16.93 -3.87
N ILE A 65 1.53 -16.45 -5.09
CA ILE A 65 0.17 -16.24 -5.63
C ILE A 65 -0.04 -17.24 -6.75
N ASP A 66 -1.04 -18.10 -6.60
CA ASP A 66 -1.49 -18.97 -7.68
C ASP A 66 -2.56 -18.25 -8.51
N TRP A 67 -2.11 -17.60 -9.58
CA TRP A 67 -3.02 -16.90 -10.49
C TRP A 67 -3.83 -17.84 -11.38
N GLU A 68 -3.51 -19.13 -11.39
CA GLU A 68 -4.16 -20.14 -12.21
C GLU A 68 -5.13 -21.01 -11.39
N ALA A 69 -5.32 -20.68 -10.11
CA ALA A 69 -6.34 -21.27 -9.26
C ALA A 69 -7.73 -21.07 -9.89
N GLU A 70 -8.51 -22.17 -9.96
CA GLU A 70 -9.79 -22.21 -10.65
C GLU A 70 -10.81 -21.19 -10.09
N ASP A 71 -10.82 -21.02 -8.75
CA ASP A 71 -11.71 -20.07 -8.08
C ASP A 71 -11.38 -18.62 -8.46
N TRP A 72 -10.10 -18.25 -8.55
CA TRP A 72 -9.68 -16.94 -9.01
C TRP A 72 -9.98 -16.72 -10.50
N LEU A 73 -9.65 -17.68 -11.37
CA LEU A 73 -9.89 -17.57 -12.81
C LEU A 73 -11.38 -17.40 -13.15
N LEU A 74 -12.27 -17.99 -12.35
CA LEU A 74 -13.71 -17.80 -12.49
C LEU A 74 -14.15 -16.36 -12.20
N LEU A 75 -13.65 -15.77 -11.10
CA LEU A 75 -13.96 -14.39 -10.73
C LEU A 75 -13.39 -13.39 -11.75
N GLU A 76 -12.13 -13.61 -12.16
CA GLU A 76 -11.45 -12.79 -13.15
C GLU A 76 -12.19 -12.79 -14.49
N ARG A 77 -12.56 -13.96 -15.01
CA ARG A 77 -13.28 -14.08 -16.29
C ARG A 77 -14.64 -13.38 -16.24
N LYS A 78 -15.42 -13.58 -15.18
CA LYS A 78 -16.72 -12.91 -15.02
C LYS A 78 -16.57 -11.40 -15.01
N ALA A 79 -15.56 -10.87 -14.29
CA ALA A 79 -15.30 -9.44 -14.26
C ALA A 79 -14.84 -8.90 -15.63
N GLU A 80 -14.04 -9.67 -16.37
CA GLU A 80 -13.59 -9.34 -17.74
C GLU A 80 -14.75 -9.30 -18.75
N ASP A 81 -15.69 -10.26 -18.66
CA ASP A 81 -16.91 -10.28 -19.49
C ASP A 81 -17.80 -9.05 -19.20
N ILE A 82 -17.93 -8.68 -17.92
CA ILE A 82 -18.66 -7.46 -17.50
C ILE A 82 -17.95 -6.21 -18.02
N TYR A 83 -16.62 -6.12 -17.93
CA TYR A 83 -15.86 -5.02 -18.49
C TYR A 83 -16.11 -4.86 -19.99
N THR A 84 -16.07 -5.97 -20.73
CA THR A 84 -16.30 -5.97 -22.17
C THR A 84 -17.70 -5.46 -22.53
N SER A 85 -18.73 -5.88 -21.78
CA SER A 85 -20.12 -5.44 -22.00
C SER A 85 -20.44 -4.04 -21.48
N CYS A 86 -19.63 -3.50 -20.56
CA CYS A 86 -19.82 -2.20 -19.92
C CYS A 86 -18.64 -1.24 -20.22
N ARG A 87 -17.99 -1.41 -21.38
CA ARG A 87 -16.76 -0.67 -21.72
C ARG A 87 -16.92 0.85 -21.64
N ASP A 88 -18.10 1.35 -22.03
CA ASP A 88 -18.41 2.78 -22.07
C ASP A 88 -19.20 3.27 -20.84
N ASP A 89 -19.46 2.40 -19.85
CA ASP A 89 -20.25 2.69 -18.66
C ASP A 89 -19.52 2.22 -17.39
N CYS A 90 -18.74 3.14 -16.82
CA CYS A 90 -17.90 2.88 -15.65
C CYS A 90 -18.73 2.54 -14.40
N GLU A 91 -19.87 3.19 -14.21
CA GLU A 91 -20.72 3.00 -13.02
C GLU A 91 -21.41 1.64 -13.06
N LYS A 92 -21.93 1.25 -14.23
CA LYS A 92 -22.48 -0.09 -14.45
C LYS A 92 -21.42 -1.17 -14.32
N PHE A 93 -20.22 -0.94 -14.87
CA PHE A 93 -19.08 -1.85 -14.69
C PHE A 93 -18.76 -2.05 -13.21
N GLU A 94 -18.54 -0.96 -12.46
CA GLU A 94 -18.19 -1.02 -11.04
C GLU A 94 -19.23 -1.81 -10.25
N THR A 95 -20.52 -1.52 -10.47
CA THR A 95 -21.63 -2.17 -9.77
C THR A 95 -21.66 -3.67 -10.05
N LEU A 96 -21.67 -4.07 -11.33
CA LEU A 96 -21.79 -5.48 -11.70
C LEU A 96 -20.52 -6.27 -11.37
N ALA A 97 -19.34 -5.71 -11.58
CA ALA A 97 -18.08 -6.38 -11.26
C ALA A 97 -17.89 -6.50 -9.74
N PHE A 98 -18.36 -5.54 -8.94
CA PHE A 98 -18.32 -5.66 -7.48
C PHE A 98 -19.13 -6.86 -6.99
N GLU A 99 -20.33 -7.09 -7.53
CA GLU A 99 -21.16 -8.24 -7.17
C GLU A 99 -20.48 -9.58 -7.46
N VAL A 100 -19.60 -9.66 -8.48
CA VAL A 100 -18.79 -10.86 -8.74
C VAL A 100 -17.86 -11.18 -7.57
N PHE A 101 -17.22 -10.17 -6.99
CA PHE A 101 -16.24 -10.37 -5.91
C PHE A 101 -16.88 -10.42 -4.52
N LYS A 102 -18.08 -9.86 -4.35
CA LYS A 102 -18.69 -9.57 -3.05
C LYS A 102 -18.71 -10.78 -2.10
N ASP A 103 -19.20 -11.93 -2.56
CA ASP A 103 -19.29 -13.12 -1.71
C ASP A 103 -17.92 -13.61 -1.25
N SER A 104 -16.92 -13.53 -2.12
CA SER A 104 -15.54 -13.90 -1.80
C SER A 104 -14.88 -12.91 -0.82
N LEU A 105 -15.21 -11.62 -0.91
CA LEU A 105 -14.78 -10.62 0.09
C LEU A 105 -15.43 -10.90 1.44
N ASP A 106 -16.74 -11.17 1.45
CA ASP A 106 -17.51 -11.44 2.67
C ASP A 106 -17.02 -12.72 3.37
N ALA A 107 -16.70 -13.77 2.61
CA ALA A 107 -16.16 -15.04 3.11
C ALA A 107 -14.79 -14.88 3.79
N ARG A 108 -13.97 -13.93 3.33
CA ARG A 108 -12.65 -13.64 3.92
C ARG A 108 -12.68 -12.63 5.07
N CYS A 109 -13.72 -11.81 5.14
CA CYS A 109 -13.78 -10.62 5.98
C CYS A 109 -13.41 -10.88 7.45
N GLU A 110 -13.94 -11.95 8.06
CA GLU A 110 -13.67 -12.24 9.48
C GLU A 110 -12.22 -12.65 9.71
N ARG A 111 -11.65 -13.48 8.82
CA ARG A 111 -10.24 -13.86 8.89
C ARG A 111 -9.34 -12.63 8.80
N ASP A 112 -9.57 -11.76 7.83
CA ASP A 112 -8.76 -10.54 7.65
C ASP A 112 -8.91 -9.58 8.83
N PHE A 113 -10.10 -9.50 9.43
CA PHE A 113 -10.32 -8.72 10.63
C PHE A 113 -9.47 -9.21 11.81
N HIS A 114 -9.30 -10.53 11.94
CA HIS A 114 -8.49 -11.14 12.99
C HIS A 114 -6.99 -11.20 12.67
N ASP A 115 -6.61 -11.14 11.39
CA ASP A 115 -5.23 -11.16 10.93
C ASP A 115 -4.39 -10.03 11.56
N ASN A 116 -3.28 -10.41 12.21
CA ASN A 116 -2.30 -9.49 12.78
C ASN A 116 -0.90 -9.68 12.16
N SER A 117 -0.77 -10.53 11.13
CA SER A 117 0.48 -10.83 10.42
C SER A 117 1.12 -9.61 9.76
N ALA A 118 0.35 -8.53 9.53
CA ALA A 118 0.90 -7.26 9.03
C ALA A 118 1.98 -6.65 9.95
N ARG A 119 2.03 -7.05 11.22
CA ARG A 119 3.09 -6.67 12.17
C ARG A 119 4.32 -7.54 12.07
N GLU A 120 4.21 -8.73 11.51
CA GLU A 120 5.32 -9.66 11.38
C GLU A 120 6.37 -9.10 10.40
N GLY A 121 7.64 -9.23 10.79
CA GLY A 121 8.76 -8.73 10.00
C GLY A 121 9.05 -7.24 10.14
N TYR A 122 8.42 -6.50 11.08
CA TYR A 122 8.87 -5.16 11.43
C TYR A 122 9.87 -5.18 12.59
N GLN A 123 11.12 -4.82 12.29
CA GLN A 123 12.24 -4.90 13.23
C GLN A 123 12.52 -3.57 13.94
N CYS A 124 12.01 -2.45 13.42
CA CYS A 124 12.41 -1.11 13.82
C CYS A 124 11.20 -0.23 14.17
N GLY A 125 10.22 -0.75 14.92
CA GLY A 125 9.03 0.02 15.29
C GLY A 125 8.11 0.21 14.09
N CYS A 126 7.86 1.46 13.68
CA CYS A 126 7.05 1.75 12.48
C CYS A 126 7.77 1.46 11.17
N LEU A 127 9.05 1.08 11.23
CA LEU A 127 9.89 0.81 10.07
C LEU A 127 10.29 -0.68 10.01
N ARG A 128 10.40 -1.19 8.78
CA ARG A 128 11.07 -2.47 8.47
C ARG A 128 12.03 -2.28 7.32
N TYR A 129 13.15 -2.99 7.31
CA TYR A 129 14.10 -2.96 6.20
C TYR A 129 14.01 -4.22 5.34
N ASN A 130 14.42 -4.11 4.07
CA ASN A 130 14.66 -5.26 3.22
C ASN A 130 15.84 -6.09 3.74
N LEU A 131 15.81 -7.41 3.54
CA LEU A 131 16.90 -8.31 3.95
C LEU A 131 18.11 -8.28 3.00
N GLU A 132 18.07 -7.43 1.97
CA GLU A 132 19.14 -7.22 1.00
C GLU A 132 19.20 -5.73 0.63
N LEU A 133 20.39 -5.27 0.25
CA LEU A 133 20.57 -3.93 -0.34
C LEU A 133 19.82 -3.83 -1.68
N SER A 134 19.42 -2.62 -2.06
CA SER A 134 18.82 -2.38 -3.38
C SER A 134 19.81 -2.74 -4.49
N LYS A 135 19.45 -3.74 -5.30
CA LYS A 135 20.25 -4.17 -6.46
C LYS A 135 20.20 -3.18 -7.63
N ASN A 136 19.19 -2.31 -7.64
CA ASN A 136 18.94 -1.37 -8.73
C ASN A 136 19.52 0.02 -8.46
N ASN A 137 20.18 0.23 -7.31
CA ASN A 137 20.79 1.49 -6.98
C ASN A 137 22.30 1.42 -7.24
N ALA A 138 22.86 2.45 -7.85
CA ALA A 138 24.31 2.60 -7.96
C ALA A 138 24.99 2.78 -6.58
N LEU A 139 24.21 3.14 -5.55
CA LEU A 139 24.66 3.37 -4.19
C LEU A 139 24.24 2.22 -3.26
N PRO A 140 25.07 1.83 -2.26
CA PRO A 140 24.74 0.81 -1.25
C PRO A 140 23.56 1.26 -0.36
N THR A 141 22.33 1.04 -0.84
CA THR A 141 21.12 1.59 -0.23
C THR A 141 20.28 0.50 0.42
N LEU A 142 20.01 0.64 1.72
CA LEU A 142 19.01 -0.19 2.39
C LEU A 142 17.63 0.42 2.21
N THR A 143 16.74 -0.31 1.53
CA THR A 143 15.34 0.12 1.37
C THR A 143 14.53 -0.24 2.61
N PHE A 144 13.66 0.67 3.05
CA PHE A 144 12.77 0.45 4.18
C PHE A 144 11.29 0.68 3.82
N HIS A 145 10.39 0.12 4.63
CA HIS A 145 8.93 0.24 4.51
C HIS A 145 8.35 0.80 5.80
N ILE A 146 7.14 1.37 5.72
CA ILE A 146 6.48 2.09 6.80
C ILE A 146 5.13 1.46 7.13
N ALA A 147 4.83 1.31 8.42
CA ALA A 147 3.49 1.02 8.92
C ALA A 147 3.16 1.86 10.16
N ASN A 148 1.90 2.26 10.29
CA ASN A 148 1.42 2.95 11.49
C ASN A 148 0.94 1.95 12.54
N PHE A 149 1.83 1.54 13.44
CA PHE A 149 1.48 0.66 14.56
C PHE A 149 0.89 1.36 15.78
N LEU A 150 0.92 2.68 15.81
CA LEU A 150 0.27 3.50 16.84
C LEU A 150 -1.20 3.83 16.51
N SER A 151 -1.70 3.33 15.38
CA SER A 151 -3.13 3.32 15.03
C SER A 151 -3.99 3.08 16.29
N PRO A 152 -4.98 3.95 16.58
CA PRO A 152 -5.58 4.93 15.68
C PRO A 152 -4.86 6.28 15.63
N GLU A 153 -3.83 6.46 16.45
CA GLU A 153 -3.01 7.66 16.48
C GLU A 153 -2.01 7.66 15.33
N SER A 154 -1.47 8.83 15.00
CA SER A 154 -0.44 8.95 13.97
C SER A 154 0.94 8.88 14.61
N PHE A 155 1.85 8.06 14.06
CA PHE A 155 3.24 8.07 14.53
C PHE A 155 3.94 9.42 14.35
N PHE A 156 3.43 10.30 13.47
CA PHE A 156 3.93 11.67 13.33
C PHE A 156 3.76 12.51 14.61
N ASP A 157 2.80 12.15 15.47
CA ASP A 157 2.54 12.87 16.71
C ASP A 157 3.48 12.40 17.85
N TYR A 158 4.36 11.42 17.56
CA TYR A 158 5.29 10.80 18.51
C TYR A 158 6.75 10.88 18.00
N PRO A 159 7.37 12.07 18.00
CA PRO A 159 8.72 12.26 17.42
C PRO A 159 9.77 11.34 18.06
N GLY A 160 9.71 11.11 19.37
CA GLY A 160 10.61 10.16 20.05
C GLY A 160 10.49 8.72 19.52
N TYR A 161 9.27 8.25 19.26
CA TYR A 161 9.04 6.92 18.69
C TYR A 161 9.57 6.79 17.26
N VAL A 162 9.41 7.84 16.45
CA VAL A 162 9.95 7.91 15.08
C VAL A 162 11.47 7.91 15.10
N ARG A 163 12.08 8.73 15.97
CA ARG A 163 13.53 8.79 16.18
C ARG A 163 14.09 7.43 16.58
N ASP A 164 13.48 6.74 17.54
CA ASP A 164 13.93 5.43 18.01
C ASP A 164 13.75 4.34 16.95
N SER A 165 12.73 4.48 16.10
CA SER A 165 12.52 3.61 14.93
C SER A 165 13.64 3.80 13.89
N PHE A 166 14.00 5.04 13.56
CA PHE A 166 15.13 5.31 12.67
C PHE A 166 16.47 4.91 13.27
N ASN A 167 16.71 5.13 14.56
CA ASN A 167 17.96 4.70 15.21
C ASN A 167 18.20 3.20 15.03
N ARG A 168 17.17 2.38 15.25
CA ARG A 168 17.25 0.92 15.03
C ARG A 168 17.47 0.55 13.58
N LEU A 169 16.81 1.25 12.64
CA LEU A 169 17.00 1.04 11.21
C LEU A 169 18.44 1.34 10.79
N LEU A 170 18.97 2.49 11.21
CA LEU A 170 20.33 2.93 10.87
C LEU A 170 21.38 2.01 11.51
N ASP A 171 21.15 1.53 12.73
CA ASP A 171 22.02 0.53 13.35
C ASP A 171 22.10 -0.76 12.53
N ALA A 172 20.96 -1.26 12.04
CA ALA A 172 20.96 -2.44 11.17
C ALA A 172 21.63 -2.13 9.82
N ALA A 173 21.33 -0.99 9.22
CA ALA A 173 21.90 -0.57 7.95
C ALA A 173 23.44 -0.53 7.98
N GLU A 174 24.02 0.08 9.01
CA GLU A 174 25.48 0.18 9.15
C GLU A 174 26.11 -1.17 9.53
N LYS A 175 25.58 -1.83 10.57
CA LYS A 175 26.28 -2.96 11.21
C LYS A 175 26.04 -4.29 10.51
N GLN A 176 24.86 -4.48 9.94
CA GLN A 176 24.48 -5.77 9.32
C GLN A 176 24.67 -5.75 7.81
N PHE A 177 24.32 -4.64 7.16
CA PHE A 177 24.30 -4.55 5.69
C PHE A 177 25.42 -3.72 5.11
N GLN A 178 26.19 -3.00 5.95
CA GLN A 178 27.23 -2.07 5.50
C GLN A 178 26.69 -1.07 4.45
N ALA A 179 25.42 -0.69 4.60
CA ALA A 179 24.79 0.30 3.75
C ALA A 179 25.39 1.68 4.03
N GLU A 180 25.43 2.53 3.01
CA GLU A 180 25.82 3.94 3.16
C GLU A 180 24.60 4.86 3.14
N TYR A 181 23.51 4.39 2.53
CA TYR A 181 22.27 5.14 2.31
C TYR A 181 21.06 4.35 2.79
N ILE A 182 20.01 5.07 3.16
CA ILE A 182 18.66 4.53 3.29
C ILE A 182 17.74 5.17 2.26
N GLY A 183 16.74 4.43 1.80
CA GLY A 183 15.77 4.96 0.85
C GLY A 183 14.42 4.28 0.93
N THR A 184 13.40 4.92 0.36
CA THR A 184 12.10 4.29 0.19
C THR A 184 11.33 4.92 -0.98
N THR A 185 10.33 4.19 -1.45
CA THR A 185 9.36 4.64 -2.43
C THR A 185 7.98 4.61 -1.78
N THR A 186 7.38 5.77 -1.59
CA THR A 186 6.12 5.88 -0.84
C THR A 186 5.35 7.13 -1.26
N TRP A 187 4.03 7.07 -1.21
CA TRP A 187 3.15 8.23 -1.35
C TRP A 187 3.35 9.27 -0.22
N LEU A 188 3.92 8.85 0.92
CA LEU A 188 4.26 9.77 2.01
C LEU A 188 5.32 10.80 1.60
N ASN A 189 6.14 10.51 0.60
CA ASN A 189 7.13 11.45 0.05
C ASN A 189 6.50 12.68 -0.64
N SER A 190 5.17 12.75 -0.70
CA SER A 190 4.40 13.92 -1.15
C SER A 190 3.77 14.72 0.01
N LEU A 191 4.04 14.34 1.27
CA LEU A 191 3.49 15.00 2.46
C LEU A 191 4.55 15.81 3.23
N PRO A 192 4.28 17.08 3.56
CA PRO A 192 5.22 17.91 4.33
C PRO A 192 5.65 17.29 5.67
N LYS A 193 4.69 16.80 6.48
CA LYS A 193 4.97 16.15 7.76
C LYS A 193 5.92 14.94 7.67
N TRP A 194 5.94 14.25 6.53
CA TRP A 194 6.88 13.15 6.29
C TRP A 194 8.25 13.68 5.92
N LEU A 195 8.31 14.67 5.01
CA LEU A 195 9.57 15.28 4.56
C LEU A 195 10.33 15.98 5.70
N GLU A 196 9.61 16.55 6.67
CA GLU A 196 10.19 17.17 7.88
C GLU A 196 11.02 16.20 8.73
N LEU A 197 10.81 14.89 8.60
CA LEU A 197 11.57 13.87 9.35
C LEU A 197 12.99 13.66 8.81
N PHE A 198 13.29 14.13 7.60
CA PHE A 198 14.52 13.83 6.89
C PHE A 198 15.46 15.04 6.78
N PRO A 199 16.76 14.83 6.53
CA PRO A 199 17.69 15.90 6.18
C PRO A 199 17.35 16.51 4.80
N ASP A 200 17.86 17.70 4.51
CA ASP A 200 17.70 18.38 3.22
C ASP A 200 18.15 17.52 2.04
N GLU A 201 19.15 16.65 2.25
CA GLU A 201 19.60 15.64 1.27
C GLU A 201 18.43 14.80 0.73
N TRP A 202 17.47 14.39 1.57
CA TRP A 202 16.30 13.64 1.13
C TRP A 202 15.38 14.46 0.23
N VAL A 203 15.18 15.73 0.56
CA VAL A 203 14.33 16.62 -0.24
C VAL A 203 15.01 16.91 -1.59
N ASN A 204 16.32 17.09 -1.59
CA ASN A 204 17.10 17.31 -2.80
C ASN A 204 17.15 16.06 -3.70
N ASN A 205 17.09 14.86 -3.13
CA ASN A 205 17.07 13.58 -3.85
C ASN A 205 15.66 13.08 -4.20
N LEU A 206 14.64 13.91 -4.01
CA LEU A 206 13.26 13.54 -4.22
C LEU A 206 12.96 13.39 -5.72
N GLY A 207 12.81 12.14 -6.18
CA GLY A 207 12.53 11.81 -7.57
C GLY A 207 11.15 12.26 -8.05
N GLU A 208 10.85 12.01 -9.32
CA GLU A 208 9.54 12.32 -9.91
C GLU A 208 8.41 11.45 -9.34
N GLU A 209 7.17 11.86 -9.61
CA GLU A 209 5.99 11.07 -9.31
C GLU A 209 5.94 9.80 -10.17
N ILE A 210 5.78 8.65 -9.51
CA ILE A 210 5.60 7.37 -10.19
C ILE A 210 4.11 7.20 -10.52
N THR A 211 3.75 7.52 -11.75
CA THR A 211 2.36 7.46 -12.23
C THR A 211 1.94 6.07 -12.71
N GLY A 212 2.90 5.17 -12.94
CA GLY A 212 2.69 3.75 -13.21
C GLY A 212 2.20 3.02 -11.95
N VAL A 213 0.89 3.10 -11.68
CA VAL A 213 0.29 2.54 -10.45
C VAL A 213 0.54 1.05 -10.33
N ALA A 214 0.80 0.58 -9.11
CA ALA A 214 0.91 -0.85 -8.79
C ALA A 214 0.00 -1.22 -7.61
N TRP A 215 -0.30 -2.51 -7.46
CA TRP A 215 -1.25 -3.04 -6.48
C TRP A 215 -0.89 -2.78 -5.00
N ASN A 216 0.38 -2.53 -4.69
CA ASN A 216 0.87 -2.51 -3.32
C ASN A 216 0.48 -1.25 -2.51
N TYR A 217 0.72 -1.29 -1.20
CA TYR A 217 0.39 -0.18 -0.29
C TYR A 217 1.23 1.09 -0.48
N GLY A 218 2.32 1.01 -1.24
CA GLY A 218 3.03 2.19 -1.71
C GLY A 218 2.13 3.11 -2.53
N PHE A 219 1.12 2.57 -3.22
CA PHE A 219 0.10 3.33 -3.94
C PHE A 219 -1.22 3.39 -3.17
N TRP A 220 -1.74 2.22 -2.78
CA TRP A 220 -3.11 2.09 -2.25
C TRP A 220 -3.24 2.33 -0.74
N GLY A 221 -2.13 2.45 -0.01
CA GLY A 221 -2.15 2.64 1.45
C GLY A 221 -2.82 3.95 1.88
N GLN A 222 -2.82 4.97 1.01
CA GLN A 222 -3.44 6.28 1.29
C GLN A 222 -4.97 6.22 1.49
N PHE A 223 -5.63 5.17 0.98
CA PHE A 223 -7.09 4.99 1.13
C PHE A 223 -7.48 4.33 2.46
N ILE A 224 -6.51 4.09 3.35
CA ILE A 224 -6.73 3.52 4.68
C ILE A 224 -6.54 4.64 5.70
N THR A 225 -7.54 4.87 6.55
CA THR A 225 -7.44 5.84 7.64
C THR A 225 -6.57 5.31 8.77
N ALA A 226 -6.15 6.18 9.70
CA ALA A 226 -5.44 5.74 10.90
C ALA A 226 -6.29 4.79 11.76
N ARG A 227 -7.62 4.84 11.70
CA ARG A 227 -8.52 3.87 12.34
C ARG A 227 -8.62 2.53 11.60
N LYS A 228 -7.96 2.35 10.45
CA LYS A 228 -8.07 1.17 9.56
C LYS A 228 -9.45 1.03 8.90
N THR A 229 -10.10 2.16 8.61
CA THR A 229 -11.31 2.22 7.79
C THR A 229 -11.02 2.83 6.42
N PHE A 230 -12.00 2.85 5.52
CA PHE A 230 -11.85 3.50 4.22
C PHE A 230 -11.75 5.03 4.34
N ASN A 231 -10.81 5.62 3.63
CA ASN A 231 -10.62 7.06 3.58
C ASN A 231 -11.48 7.68 2.47
N PHE A 232 -12.74 7.98 2.79
CA PHE A 232 -13.72 8.56 1.85
C PHE A 232 -13.23 9.84 1.18
N LYS A 233 -12.52 10.71 1.90
CA LYS A 233 -11.97 11.95 1.33
C LYS A 233 -11.05 11.65 0.13
N TYR A 234 -10.16 10.67 0.28
CA TYR A 234 -9.22 10.32 -0.79
C TYR A 234 -9.88 9.50 -1.89
N GLY A 235 -10.83 8.63 -1.53
CA GLY A 235 -11.69 7.95 -2.51
C GLY A 235 -12.40 8.93 -3.43
N GLU A 236 -12.99 9.99 -2.89
CA GLU A 236 -13.67 11.05 -3.66
C GLU A 236 -12.73 11.81 -4.59
N ILE A 237 -11.49 12.08 -4.15
CA ILE A 237 -10.49 12.73 -5.01
C ILE A 237 -10.20 11.83 -6.23
N LEU A 238 -10.02 10.53 -6.01
CA LEU A 238 -9.79 9.59 -7.11
C LEU A 238 -10.99 9.48 -8.04
N ARG A 239 -12.21 9.38 -7.49
CA ARG A 239 -13.43 9.33 -8.30
C ARG A 239 -13.58 10.56 -9.20
N LYS A 240 -13.35 11.75 -8.66
CA LYS A 240 -13.48 13.02 -9.41
C LYS A 240 -12.37 13.23 -10.44
N SER A 241 -11.13 12.94 -10.06
CA SER A 241 -9.97 13.25 -10.92
C SER A 241 -9.52 12.11 -11.82
N GLY A 242 -9.88 10.87 -11.50
CA GLY A 242 -9.30 9.66 -12.09
C GLY A 242 -7.84 9.40 -11.68
N LYS A 243 -7.29 10.17 -10.73
CA LYS A 243 -5.88 10.11 -10.32
C LYS A 243 -5.74 9.79 -8.83
N LEU A 244 -4.61 9.18 -8.45
CA LEU A 244 -4.30 9.01 -7.04
C LEU A 244 -4.11 10.40 -6.37
N PRO A 245 -4.57 10.61 -5.13
CA PRO A 245 -4.33 11.87 -4.41
C PRO A 245 -2.85 12.20 -4.27
N TYR A 246 -2.03 11.19 -3.99
CA TYR A 246 -0.57 11.29 -3.93
C TYR A 246 0.06 10.12 -4.67
N TYR A 247 0.80 10.42 -5.73
CA TYR A 247 1.64 9.43 -6.39
C TYR A 247 2.91 9.18 -5.56
N PRO A 248 3.41 7.94 -5.52
CA PRO A 248 4.65 7.64 -4.81
C PRO A 248 5.84 8.33 -5.47
N ARG A 249 6.79 8.74 -4.64
CA ARG A 249 8.08 9.25 -5.08
C ARG A 249 9.17 8.44 -4.41
N THR A 250 10.30 8.27 -5.09
CA THR A 250 11.50 7.67 -4.48
C THR A 250 12.36 8.77 -3.90
N SER A 251 12.91 8.54 -2.72
CA SER A 251 13.97 9.37 -2.17
C SER A 251 14.91 8.55 -1.27
N TYR A 252 16.09 9.10 -1.01
CA TYR A 252 17.15 8.52 -0.22
C TYR A 252 18.03 9.60 0.41
N CYS A 253 18.72 9.25 1.49
CA CYS A 253 19.76 10.07 2.09
C CYS A 253 20.84 9.20 2.71
N SER A 254 22.02 9.79 2.92
CA SER A 254 23.12 9.13 3.60
C SER A 254 22.76 8.84 5.06
N ILE A 255 23.23 7.70 5.58
CA ILE A 255 23.07 7.35 6.99
C ILE A 255 23.64 8.43 7.90
N LYS A 256 24.79 9.01 7.52
CA LYS A 256 25.44 10.10 8.24
C LYS A 256 24.51 11.31 8.42
N ASN A 257 23.89 11.79 7.34
CA ASN A 257 23.00 12.95 7.43
C ASN A 257 21.71 12.61 8.16
N MET A 258 21.20 11.38 8.01
CA MET A 258 20.03 10.94 8.78
C MET A 258 20.32 10.89 10.28
N ARG A 259 21.48 10.35 10.70
CA ARG A 259 21.94 10.34 12.11
C ARG A 259 21.98 11.75 12.70
N LEU A 260 22.43 12.75 11.92
CA LEU A 260 22.45 14.15 12.35
C LEU A 260 21.04 14.72 12.49
N LYS A 261 20.16 14.46 11.51
CA LYS A 261 18.78 14.92 11.53
C LYS A 261 18.02 14.41 12.75
N ILE A 262 18.08 13.11 13.03
CA ILE A 262 17.25 12.50 14.07
C ILE A 262 17.68 12.84 15.51
N LYS A 263 18.89 13.37 15.72
CA LYS A 263 19.30 13.92 17.03
C LYS A 263 18.47 15.14 17.44
N ASN A 264 17.89 15.83 16.46
CA ASN A 264 17.11 17.05 16.63
C ASN A 264 15.61 16.84 16.38
N LEU A 265 15.16 15.57 16.29
CA LEU A 265 13.74 15.17 16.29
C LEU A 265 13.25 15.00 17.73
#